data_AF-A0A9D8BR04-F1
#
_entry.id   AF-A0A9D8BR04-F1
#
_cell.length_a   1.000
_cell.length_b   1.000
_cell.length_c   1.000
_cell.angle_alpha   90.00
_cell.angle_beta   90.00
_cell.angle_gamma   90.00
#
_symmetry.space_group_name_H-M   'P 1'
#
loop_
_entity.id
_entity.type
_entity.pdbx_description
1 polymer ?
#
loop_
_entity_poly.entity_id
_entity_poly.type
_entity_poly.pdbx_seq_one_letter_code
_entity_poly.pdbx_strand_id
1 'polypeptide(L)'
;MTAGTERSPDEIRAILAQLTELQELDRKIIQVRQQMAALPPRLRAVETRFSQEQRELEKLTGSKSDRSKDQRRLEHESREIEEEIESHKKRLMEVKDNKQYAAVGHEIAVLRQKLDAIETAILKNIEDEEAHERRVAQARQKIERVRAETNEEKRRIEDQIRTRKQALDSLDAKRQHHRQAIPADVLALYDRLFERNPGNVVCQAVGNHCGGCHINLVNQKMLEIRQMKTFVRCEGCLRFFTGLAET
;
A
#
# COMPACT_ATOMS: atom_id res chain seq x y z
N MET A 1 -0.73 -30.21 46.86
CA MET A 1 -0.85 -29.29 48.00
C MET A 1 0.29 -28.27 47.89
N THR A 2 0.09 -27.21 47.11
CA THR A 2 1.03 -26.07 47.09
C THR A 2 0.49 -25.06 48.07
N ALA A 3 1.24 -24.79 49.14
CA ALA A 3 0.96 -23.74 50.11
C ALA A 3 0.62 -22.46 49.35
N GLY A 4 -0.65 -22.03 49.43
CA GLY A 4 -1.03 -20.73 48.93
C GLY A 4 -0.29 -19.72 49.77
N THR A 5 0.62 -18.96 49.17
CA THR A 5 1.29 -17.86 49.84
C THR A 5 0.20 -16.90 50.30
N GLU A 6 -0.14 -16.93 51.60
CA GLU A 6 -1.08 -16.00 52.19
C GLU A 6 -0.46 -14.61 52.07
N ARG A 7 -1.00 -13.81 51.14
CA ARG A 7 -0.59 -12.44 50.91
C ARG A 7 -1.48 -11.50 51.69
N SER A 8 -0.89 -10.46 52.26
CA SER A 8 -1.70 -9.42 52.92
C SER A 8 -2.54 -8.65 51.89
N PRO A 9 -3.68 -8.04 52.29
CA PRO A 9 -4.48 -7.22 51.39
C PRO A 9 -3.68 -6.06 50.75
N ASP A 10 -2.68 -5.53 51.44
CA ASP A 10 -1.84 -4.44 50.94
C ASP A 10 -0.83 -4.93 49.89
N GLU A 11 -0.25 -6.12 50.08
CA GLU A 11 0.56 -6.79 49.06
C GLU A 11 -0.24 -7.10 47.80
N ILE A 12 -1.49 -7.56 47.95
CA ILE A 12 -2.38 -7.84 46.81
C ILE A 12 -2.66 -6.55 46.03
N ARG A 13 -2.97 -5.45 46.72
CA ARG A 13 -3.17 -4.14 46.08
C ARG A 13 -1.92 -3.66 45.34
N ALA A 14 -0.75 -3.79 45.97
CA ALA A 14 0.52 -3.42 45.35
C ALA A 14 0.80 -4.25 44.07
N ILE A 15 0.57 -5.57 44.13
CA ILE A 15 0.75 -6.45 42.96
C ILE A 15 -0.26 -6.09 41.86
N LEU A 16 -1.53 -5.82 42.19
CA LEU A 16 -2.53 -5.40 41.21
C LEU A 16 -2.18 -4.07 40.53
N ALA A 17 -1.58 -3.12 41.28
CA ALA A 17 -1.05 -1.89 40.70
C ALA A 17 0.08 -2.18 39.72
N GLN A 18 1.06 -3.02 40.09
CA GLN A 18 2.13 -3.45 39.20
C GLN A 18 1.60 -4.16 37.94
N LEU A 19 0.58 -5.02 38.05
CA LEU A 19 -0.04 -5.67 36.89
C LEU A 19 -0.75 -4.68 35.96
N THR A 20 -1.30 -3.60 36.53
CA THR A 20 -1.91 -2.51 35.75
C THR A 20 -0.86 -1.76 34.95
N GLU A 21 0.26 -1.41 35.58
CA GLU A 21 1.39 -0.78 34.90
C GLU A 21 2.00 -1.69 33.82
N LEU A 22 2.11 -3.00 34.09
CA LEU A 22 2.56 -3.98 33.11
C LEU A 22 1.62 -4.02 31.89
N GLN A 23 0.31 -4.03 32.12
CA GLN A 23 -0.69 -3.98 31.05
C GLN A 23 -0.56 -2.72 30.20
N GLU A 24 -0.30 -1.55 30.79
CA GLU A 24 -0.11 -0.31 30.03
C GLU A 24 1.16 -0.35 29.16
N LEU A 25 2.26 -0.94 29.65
CA LEU A 25 3.44 -1.19 28.83
C LEU A 25 3.14 -2.15 27.68
N ASP A 26 2.44 -3.24 27.95
CA ASP A 26 2.05 -4.23 26.95
C ASP A 26 1.12 -3.64 25.88
N ARG A 27 0.15 -2.80 26.26
CA ARG A 27 -0.72 -2.05 25.33
C ARG A 27 0.10 -1.15 24.41
N LYS A 28 1.06 -0.40 24.96
CA LYS A 28 1.96 0.45 24.16
C LYS A 28 2.80 -0.37 23.19
N ILE A 29 3.32 -1.52 23.63
CA ILE A 29 4.09 -2.43 22.77
C ILE A 29 3.22 -2.96 21.62
N ILE A 30 2.00 -3.43 21.92
CA ILE A 30 1.05 -3.89 20.90
C ILE A 30 0.76 -2.78 19.89
N GLN A 31 0.49 -1.56 20.35
CA GLN A 31 0.22 -0.40 19.50
C GLN A 31 1.41 -0.09 18.58
N VAL A 32 2.63 -0.05 19.11
CA VAL A 32 3.85 0.19 18.31
C VAL A 32 4.06 -0.93 17.29
N ARG A 33 3.87 -2.20 17.67
CA ARG A 33 3.98 -3.34 16.75
C ARG A 33 2.95 -3.29 15.63
N GLN A 34 1.69 -2.95 15.93
CA GLN A 34 0.65 -2.74 14.91
C GLN A 34 1.01 -1.61 13.95
N GLN A 35 1.46 -0.48 14.50
CA GLN A 35 1.93 0.65 13.71
C GLN A 35 3.10 0.27 12.79
N MET A 36 4.05 -0.53 13.27
CA MET A 36 5.16 -1.06 12.46
C MET A 36 4.68 -2.03 11.38
N ALA A 37 3.73 -2.92 11.70
CA ALA A 37 3.16 -3.88 10.75
C ALA A 37 2.43 -3.19 9.57
N ALA A 38 1.91 -1.98 9.78
CA ALA A 38 1.28 -1.19 8.74
C ALA A 38 2.25 -0.51 7.76
N LEU A 39 3.56 -0.43 8.07
CA LEU A 39 4.55 0.27 7.25
C LEU A 39 5.00 -0.52 6.00
N PRO A 40 5.32 -1.83 6.05
CA PRO A 40 5.72 -2.58 4.86
C PRO A 40 4.67 -2.60 3.73
N PRO A 41 3.35 -2.77 4.00
CA PRO A 41 2.34 -2.65 2.97
C PRO A 41 2.30 -1.27 2.30
N ARG A 42 2.49 -0.19 3.07
CA ARG A 42 2.57 1.17 2.53
C ARG A 42 3.77 1.34 1.61
N LEU A 43 4.93 0.84 2.02
CA LEU A 43 6.15 0.87 1.20
C LEU A 43 5.93 0.16 -0.14
N ARG A 44 5.38 -1.07 -0.10
CA ARG A 44 5.04 -1.84 -1.31
C ARG A 44 4.05 -1.11 -2.22
N ALA A 45 3.06 -0.41 -1.64
CA ALA A 45 2.08 0.34 -2.43
C ALA A 45 2.74 1.49 -3.21
N VAL A 46 3.66 2.23 -2.57
CA VAL A 46 4.42 3.31 -3.21
C VAL A 46 5.31 2.75 -4.32
N GLU A 47 6.01 1.65 -4.06
CA GLU A 47 6.86 0.97 -5.06
C GLU A 47 6.06 0.43 -6.24
N THR A 48 4.88 -0.14 -5.97
CA THR A 48 3.99 -0.65 -7.00
C THR A 48 3.53 0.49 -7.90
N ARG A 49 3.09 1.62 -7.33
CA ARG A 49 2.69 2.81 -8.10
C ARG A 49 3.83 3.30 -9.00
N PHE A 50 5.05 3.44 -8.46
CA PHE A 50 6.21 3.82 -9.26
C PHE A 50 6.47 2.84 -10.42
N SER A 51 6.42 1.53 -10.15
CA SER A 51 6.63 0.52 -11.19
C SER A 51 5.56 0.51 -12.29
N GLN A 52 4.32 0.92 -11.97
CA GLN A 52 3.24 1.02 -12.95
C GLN A 52 3.49 2.18 -13.91
N GLU A 53 3.85 3.35 -13.37
CA GLU A 53 4.22 4.53 -14.15
C GLU A 53 5.44 4.26 -15.03
N GLN A 54 6.43 3.53 -14.51
CA GLN A 54 7.60 3.12 -15.28
C GLN A 54 7.23 2.21 -16.46
N ARG A 55 6.36 1.22 -16.23
CA ARG A 55 5.86 0.35 -17.30
C ARG A 55 5.03 1.08 -18.34
N GLU A 56 4.28 2.10 -17.93
CA GLU A 56 3.54 2.95 -18.87
C GLU A 56 4.50 3.73 -19.77
N LEU A 57 5.54 4.34 -19.18
CA LEU A 57 6.57 5.04 -19.95
C LEU A 57 7.32 4.10 -20.91
N GLU A 58 7.70 2.90 -20.45
CA GLU A 58 8.38 1.89 -21.27
C GLU A 58 7.50 1.45 -22.46
N LYS A 59 6.19 1.27 -22.26
CA LYS A 59 5.26 0.97 -23.34
C LYS A 59 5.19 2.10 -24.36
N LEU A 60 5.07 3.34 -23.90
CA LEU A 60 5.01 4.53 -24.75
C LEU A 60 6.32 4.74 -25.53
N THR A 61 7.48 4.51 -24.91
CA THR A 61 8.75 4.66 -25.62
C THR A 61 9.03 3.49 -26.58
N GLY A 62 8.54 2.28 -26.26
CA GLY A 62 8.68 1.10 -27.10
C GLY A 62 7.96 1.19 -28.45
N SER A 63 6.78 1.84 -28.50
CA SER A 63 6.01 2.01 -29.75
C SER A 63 6.64 2.97 -30.76
N LYS A 64 7.69 3.72 -30.38
CA LYS A 64 8.32 4.70 -31.28
C LYS A 64 9.00 4.06 -32.50
N SER A 65 9.62 2.88 -32.32
CA SER A 65 10.30 2.21 -33.44
C SER A 65 9.33 1.74 -34.52
N ASP A 66 8.13 1.29 -34.15
CA ASP A 66 7.18 0.74 -35.10
C ASP A 66 6.51 1.85 -35.90
N ARG A 67 6.12 2.94 -35.22
CA ARG A 67 5.55 4.14 -35.87
C ARG A 67 6.52 4.78 -36.87
N SER A 68 7.81 4.82 -36.52
CA SER A 68 8.85 5.30 -37.42
C SER A 68 9.10 4.38 -38.64
N LYS A 69 8.82 3.08 -38.54
CA LYS A 69 8.87 2.17 -39.70
C LYS A 69 7.67 2.38 -40.61
N ASP A 70 6.47 2.52 -40.05
CA ASP A 70 5.25 2.76 -40.81
C ASP A 70 5.31 4.08 -41.60
N GLN A 71 5.81 5.14 -40.98
CA GLN A 71 6.02 6.42 -41.66
C GLN A 71 6.99 6.29 -42.85
N ARG A 72 8.15 5.66 -42.64
CA ARG A 72 9.13 5.42 -43.73
C ARG A 72 8.57 4.55 -44.86
N ARG A 73 7.71 3.57 -44.53
CA ARG A 73 7.04 2.73 -45.51
C ARG A 73 6.09 3.55 -46.39
N LEU A 74 5.25 4.40 -45.79
CA LEU A 74 4.34 5.26 -46.54
C LEU A 74 5.08 6.29 -47.39
N GLU A 75 6.14 6.90 -46.87
CA GLU A 75 7.01 7.84 -47.62
C GLU A 75 7.72 7.15 -48.80
N HIS A 76 8.06 5.87 -48.67
CA HIS A 76 8.58 5.09 -49.79
C HIS A 76 7.49 4.81 -50.82
N GLU A 77 6.31 4.36 -50.40
CA GLU A 77 5.19 4.04 -51.29
C GLU A 77 4.71 5.28 -52.07
N SER A 78 4.69 6.45 -51.43
CA SER A 78 4.38 7.74 -52.06
C SER A 78 5.34 8.04 -53.21
N ARG A 79 6.65 7.88 -52.96
CA ARG A 79 7.70 8.13 -53.98
C ARG A 79 7.61 7.16 -55.16
N GLU A 80 7.33 5.88 -54.91
CA GLU A 80 7.15 4.90 -55.99
C GLU A 80 5.97 5.27 -56.89
N ILE A 81 4.86 5.72 -56.31
CA ILE A 81 3.67 6.14 -57.08
C ILE A 81 3.94 7.43 -57.85
N GLU A 82 4.66 8.39 -57.27
CA GLU A 82 5.09 9.61 -57.97
C GLU A 82 5.96 9.29 -59.20
N GLU A 83 6.92 8.37 -59.05
CA GLU A 83 7.76 7.88 -60.15
C GLU A 83 6.94 7.16 -61.22
N GLU A 84 5.96 6.34 -60.82
CA GLU A 84 5.06 5.62 -61.73
C GLU A 84 4.17 6.59 -62.52
N ILE A 85 3.60 7.60 -61.84
CA ILE A 85 2.83 8.68 -62.46
C ILE A 85 3.68 9.41 -63.50
N GLU A 86 4.93 9.74 -63.17
CA GLU A 86 5.81 10.48 -64.08
C GLU A 86 6.21 9.63 -65.30
N SER A 87 6.43 8.33 -65.11
CA SER A 87 6.60 7.37 -66.21
C SER A 87 5.38 7.31 -67.13
N HIS A 88 4.17 7.25 -66.56
CA HIS A 88 2.93 7.21 -67.33
C HIS A 88 2.66 8.51 -68.10
N LYS A 89 2.99 9.67 -67.52
CA LYS A 89 2.93 10.96 -68.22
C LYS A 89 3.86 11.01 -69.43
N LYS A 90 5.09 10.51 -69.32
CA LYS A 90 6.02 10.43 -70.46
C LYS A 90 5.44 9.56 -71.57
N ARG A 91 4.88 8.39 -71.21
CA ARG A 91 4.20 7.49 -72.17
C ARG A 91 3.01 8.17 -72.84
N LEU A 92 2.21 8.95 -72.09
CA LEU A 92 1.07 9.71 -72.61
C LEU A 92 1.48 10.68 -73.74
N MET A 93 2.67 11.28 -73.66
CA MET A 93 3.19 12.20 -74.69
C MET A 93 3.62 11.50 -75.99
N GLU A 94 3.88 10.19 -75.95
CA GLU A 94 4.34 9.39 -77.09
C GLU A 94 3.19 8.68 -77.82
N VAL A 95 2.02 8.54 -77.18
CA VAL A 95 0.86 7.83 -77.72
C VAL A 95 0.16 8.66 -78.79
N LYS A 96 0.00 8.08 -79.98
CA LYS A 96 -0.68 8.70 -81.14
C LYS A 96 -2.12 8.19 -81.34
N ASP A 97 -2.52 7.14 -80.63
CA ASP A 97 -3.86 6.55 -80.72
C ASP A 97 -4.77 7.07 -79.59
N ASN A 98 -5.95 7.58 -79.95
CA ASN A 98 -6.88 8.21 -79.01
C ASN A 98 -7.40 7.24 -77.94
N LYS A 99 -7.55 5.95 -78.25
CA LYS A 99 -8.00 4.95 -77.26
C LYS A 99 -6.91 4.68 -76.21
N GLN A 100 -5.68 4.52 -76.65
CA GLN A 100 -4.52 4.37 -75.75
C GLN A 100 -4.30 5.62 -74.89
N TYR A 101 -4.52 6.82 -75.43
CA TYR A 101 -4.43 8.08 -74.67
C TYR A 101 -5.43 8.10 -73.51
N ALA A 102 -6.69 7.75 -73.77
CA ALA A 102 -7.73 7.68 -72.74
C ALA A 102 -7.44 6.62 -71.66
N ALA A 103 -6.88 5.48 -72.04
CA ALA A 103 -6.50 4.41 -71.10
C ALA A 103 -5.38 4.85 -70.15
N VAL A 104 -4.27 5.37 -70.68
CA VAL A 104 -3.15 5.87 -69.85
C VAL A 104 -3.58 7.07 -68.99
N GLY A 105 -4.46 7.94 -69.51
CA GLY A 105 -5.05 9.02 -68.72
C GLY A 105 -5.88 8.51 -67.53
N HIS A 106 -6.61 7.41 -67.70
CA HIS A 106 -7.34 6.77 -66.60
C HIS A 106 -6.40 6.13 -65.57
N GLU A 107 -5.35 5.43 -66.01
CA GLU A 107 -4.31 4.86 -65.13
C GLU A 107 -3.64 5.94 -64.27
N ILE A 108 -3.27 7.10 -64.86
CA ILE A 108 -2.75 8.25 -64.12
C ILE A 108 -3.76 8.77 -63.09
N ALA A 109 -5.05 8.83 -63.44
CA ALA A 109 -6.08 9.29 -62.51
C ALA A 109 -6.23 8.34 -61.30
N VAL A 110 -6.16 7.03 -61.52
CA VAL A 110 -6.17 6.02 -60.45
C VAL A 110 -4.93 6.13 -59.56
N LEU A 111 -3.74 6.28 -60.16
CA LEU A 111 -2.50 6.46 -59.40
C LEU A 111 -2.51 7.74 -58.57
N ARG A 112 -3.06 8.84 -59.10
CA ARG A 112 -3.24 10.09 -58.33
C ARG A 112 -4.18 9.92 -57.13
N GLN A 113 -5.31 9.23 -57.31
CA GLN A 113 -6.19 8.92 -56.18
C GLN A 113 -5.49 8.07 -55.10
N LYS A 114 -4.63 7.14 -55.52
CA LYS A 114 -3.81 6.34 -54.60
C LYS A 114 -2.77 7.21 -53.86
N LEU A 115 -2.11 8.13 -54.58
CA LEU A 115 -1.16 9.08 -54.00
C LEU A 115 -1.84 9.98 -52.97
N ASP A 116 -2.98 10.59 -53.30
CA ASP A 116 -3.74 11.45 -52.39
C ASP A 116 -4.12 10.70 -51.09
N ALA A 117 -4.50 9.42 -51.20
CA ALA A 117 -4.82 8.58 -50.05
C ALA A 117 -3.58 8.30 -49.16
N ILE A 118 -2.42 8.07 -49.76
CA ILE A 118 -1.15 7.85 -49.04
C ILE A 118 -0.66 9.14 -48.39
N GLU A 119 -0.70 10.27 -49.09
CA GLU A 119 -0.34 11.58 -48.54
C GLU A 119 -1.23 11.93 -47.34
N THR A 120 -2.54 11.66 -47.45
CA THR A 120 -3.47 11.82 -46.32
C THR A 120 -3.09 10.92 -45.14
N ALA A 121 -2.68 9.68 -45.40
CA ALA A 121 -2.22 8.76 -44.36
C ALA A 121 -0.89 9.20 -43.72
N ILE A 122 0.03 9.77 -44.50
CA ILE A 122 1.30 10.35 -44.01
C ILE A 122 1.00 11.54 -43.08
N LEU A 123 0.17 12.48 -43.50
CA LEU A 123 -0.21 13.64 -42.68
C LEU A 123 -0.82 13.19 -41.34
N LYS A 124 -1.74 12.23 -41.38
CA LYS A 124 -2.33 11.65 -40.16
C LYS A 124 -1.28 11.02 -39.25
N ASN A 125 -0.33 10.26 -39.81
CA ASN A 125 0.75 9.66 -39.03
C ASN A 125 1.65 10.71 -38.37
N ILE A 126 1.92 11.84 -39.03
CA ILE A 126 2.67 12.96 -38.46
C ILE A 126 1.91 13.55 -37.27
N GLU A 127 0.62 13.85 -37.43
CA GLU A 127 -0.23 14.37 -36.33
C GLU A 127 -0.28 13.41 -35.14
N ASP A 128 -0.45 12.12 -35.42
CA ASP A 128 -0.47 11.08 -34.42
C ASP A 128 0.89 10.97 -33.70
N GLU A 129 2.02 11.10 -34.42
CA GLU A 129 3.38 11.06 -33.86
C GLU A 129 3.62 12.25 -32.95
N GLU A 130 3.25 13.47 -33.35
CA GLU A 130 3.35 14.63 -32.47
C GLU A 130 2.51 14.45 -31.20
N ALA A 131 1.28 13.93 -31.32
CA ALA A 131 0.43 13.64 -30.16
C ALA A 131 1.07 12.59 -29.25
N HIS A 132 1.73 11.58 -29.83
CA HIS A 132 2.46 10.56 -29.09
C HIS A 132 3.70 11.13 -28.40
N GLU A 133 4.49 11.98 -29.04
CA GLU A 133 5.65 12.65 -28.44
C GLU A 133 5.24 13.55 -27.28
N ARG A 134 4.12 14.27 -27.40
CA ARG A 134 3.52 15.04 -26.29
C ARG A 134 3.18 14.13 -25.11
N ARG A 135 2.57 12.96 -25.35
CA ARG A 135 2.27 11.97 -24.29
C ARG A 135 3.54 11.41 -23.64
N VAL A 136 4.57 11.11 -24.41
CA VAL A 136 5.88 10.65 -23.88
C VAL A 136 6.51 11.73 -23.01
N ALA A 137 6.50 13.00 -23.44
CA ALA A 137 7.04 14.11 -22.66
C ALA A 137 6.28 14.29 -21.33
N GLN A 138 4.96 14.22 -21.35
CA GLN A 138 4.11 14.26 -20.14
C GLN A 138 4.40 13.08 -19.21
N ALA A 139 4.51 11.86 -19.74
CA ALA A 139 4.84 10.67 -18.96
C ALA A 139 6.23 10.77 -18.32
N ARG A 140 7.22 11.34 -19.02
CA ARG A 140 8.56 11.62 -18.45
C ARG A 140 8.53 12.65 -17.33
N GLN A 141 7.76 13.73 -17.46
CA GLN A 141 7.61 14.68 -16.35
C GLN A 141 6.90 14.04 -15.15
N LYS A 142 5.86 13.25 -15.42
CA LYS A 142 5.11 12.51 -14.39
C LYS A 142 6.01 11.53 -13.65
N ILE A 143 6.85 10.76 -14.34
CA ILE A 143 7.72 9.77 -13.67
C ILE A 143 8.77 10.43 -12.77
N GLU A 144 9.35 11.56 -13.18
CA GLU A 144 10.32 12.27 -12.34
C GLU A 144 9.66 12.82 -11.07
N ARG A 145 8.44 13.36 -11.18
CA ARG A 145 7.65 13.77 -10.02
C ARG A 145 7.33 12.58 -9.11
N VAL A 146 6.80 11.49 -9.67
CA VAL A 146 6.43 10.29 -8.90
C VAL A 146 7.68 9.65 -8.26
N ARG A 147 8.84 9.70 -8.92
CA ARG A 147 10.12 9.25 -8.38
C ARG A 147 10.51 10.07 -7.15
N ALA A 148 10.43 11.39 -7.23
CA ALA A 148 10.73 12.28 -6.11
C ALA A 148 9.79 12.01 -4.92
N GLU A 149 8.47 11.98 -5.16
CA GLU A 149 7.45 11.67 -4.14
C GLU A 149 7.68 10.28 -3.52
N THR A 150 8.03 9.28 -4.35
CA THR A 150 8.33 7.92 -3.91
C THR A 150 9.55 7.89 -2.99
N ASN A 151 10.65 8.53 -3.39
CA ASN A 151 11.88 8.55 -2.59
C ASN A 151 11.69 9.27 -1.26
N GLU A 152 10.92 10.36 -1.24
CA GLU A 152 10.58 11.07 0.00
C GLU A 152 9.76 10.18 0.95
N GLU A 153 8.69 9.55 0.45
CA GLU A 153 7.84 8.68 1.28
C GLU A 153 8.60 7.44 1.75
N LYS A 154 9.49 6.86 0.93
CA LYS A 154 10.38 5.76 1.34
C LYS A 154 11.24 6.17 2.53
N ARG A 155 11.94 7.30 2.44
CA ARG A 155 12.77 7.82 3.54
C ARG A 155 11.95 8.06 4.80
N ARG A 156 10.77 8.67 4.67
CA ARG A 156 9.85 8.88 5.80
C ARG A 156 9.44 7.56 6.45
N ILE A 157 9.11 6.54 5.66
CA ILE A 157 8.73 5.21 6.18
C ILE A 157 9.93 4.54 6.88
N GLU A 158 11.12 4.60 6.31
CA GLU A 158 12.35 4.05 6.91
C GLU A 158 12.67 4.73 8.25
N ASP A 159 12.51 6.05 8.33
CA ASP A 159 12.67 6.82 9.56
C ASP A 159 11.63 6.44 10.62
N GLN A 160 10.38 6.20 10.22
CA GLN A 160 9.33 5.70 11.10
C GLN A 160 9.64 4.29 11.62
N ILE A 161 10.14 3.39 10.76
CA ILE A 161 10.56 2.04 11.17
C ILE A 161 11.67 2.15 12.22
N ARG A 162 12.71 2.95 11.95
CA ARG A 162 13.85 3.12 12.85
C ARG A 162 13.41 3.66 14.21
N THR A 163 12.65 4.75 14.22
CA THR A 163 12.17 5.40 15.46
C THR A 163 11.27 4.46 16.26
N ARG A 164 10.35 3.75 15.59
CA ARG A 164 9.45 2.81 16.27
C ARG A 164 10.18 1.57 16.80
N LYS A 165 11.21 1.10 16.10
CA LYS A 165 12.07 0.01 16.60
C LYS A 165 12.79 0.42 17.88
N GLN A 166 13.39 1.60 17.91
CA GLN A 166 14.02 2.13 19.13
C GLN A 166 13.02 2.29 20.29
N ALA A 167 11.81 2.78 20.00
CA ALA A 167 10.74 2.88 21.00
C ALA A 167 10.31 1.50 21.52
N LEU A 168 10.22 0.50 20.63
CA LEU A 168 9.90 -0.88 20.98
C LEU A 168 10.97 -1.49 21.88
N ASP A 169 12.25 -1.34 21.53
CA ASP A 169 13.38 -1.84 22.32
C ASP A 169 13.38 -1.22 23.73
N SER A 170 13.10 0.10 23.83
CA SER A 170 12.97 0.78 25.12
C SER A 170 11.78 0.28 25.95
N LEU A 171 10.63 0.07 25.31
CA LEU A 171 9.43 -0.44 25.98
C LEU A 171 9.61 -1.89 26.44
N ASP A 172 10.23 -2.75 25.62
CA ASP A 172 10.52 -4.13 25.97
C ASP A 172 11.52 -4.21 27.13
N ALA A 173 12.54 -3.35 27.18
CA ALA A 173 13.45 -3.25 28.33
C ALA A 173 12.72 -2.81 29.61
N LYS A 174 11.87 -1.78 29.55
CA LYS A 174 11.02 -1.34 30.67
C LYS A 174 10.09 -2.45 31.14
N ARG A 175 9.47 -3.16 30.20
CA ARG A 175 8.60 -4.31 30.47
C ARG A 175 9.36 -5.42 31.19
N GLN A 176 10.56 -5.78 30.73
CA GLN A 176 11.37 -6.82 31.36
C GLN A 176 11.77 -6.44 32.79
N HIS A 177 12.21 -5.20 33.01
CA HIS A 177 12.55 -4.71 34.35
C HIS A 177 11.32 -4.73 35.28
N HIS A 178 10.18 -4.24 34.80
CA HIS A 178 8.94 -4.21 35.59
C HIS A 178 8.46 -5.60 36.01
N ARG A 179 8.64 -6.59 35.13
CA ARG A 179 8.28 -7.99 35.40
C ARG A 179 9.10 -8.62 36.52
N GLN A 180 10.30 -8.11 36.83
CA GLN A 180 11.12 -8.63 37.94
C GLN A 180 10.55 -8.27 39.32
N ALA A 181 9.73 -7.22 39.40
CA ALA A 181 9.11 -6.79 40.64
C ALA A 181 7.82 -7.56 41.00
N ILE A 182 7.33 -8.41 40.08
CA ILE A 182 6.07 -9.15 40.21
C ILE A 182 6.36 -10.60 40.63
N PRO A 183 5.66 -11.17 41.64
CA PRO A 183 5.82 -12.57 42.04
C PRO A 183 5.58 -13.54 40.88
N ALA A 184 6.43 -14.57 40.76
CA ALA A 184 6.46 -15.48 39.61
C ALA A 184 5.16 -16.25 39.37
N ASP A 185 4.45 -16.65 40.43
CA ASP A 185 3.16 -17.34 40.35
C ASP A 185 2.06 -16.44 39.77
N VAL A 186 2.06 -15.17 40.15
CA VAL A 186 1.12 -14.16 39.65
C VAL A 186 1.47 -13.80 38.20
N LEU A 187 2.76 -13.63 37.89
CA LEU A 187 3.22 -13.35 36.54
C LEU A 187 2.88 -14.49 35.57
N ALA A 188 3.02 -15.74 35.99
CA ALA A 188 2.64 -16.91 35.18
C ALA A 188 1.12 -16.99 34.93
N LEU A 189 0.28 -16.46 35.83
CA LEU A 189 -1.15 -16.30 35.58
C LEU A 189 -1.42 -15.16 34.60
N TYR A 190 -0.73 -14.02 34.76
CA TYR A 190 -0.83 -12.89 33.86
C TYR A 190 -0.48 -13.29 32.42
N ASP A 191 0.64 -13.98 32.20
CA ASP A 191 1.10 -14.38 30.87
C ASP A 191 0.10 -15.29 30.16
N ARG A 192 -0.46 -16.29 30.87
CA ARG A 192 -1.52 -17.17 30.33
C ARG A 192 -2.79 -16.40 29.93
N LEU A 193 -3.14 -15.35 30.67
CA LEU A 193 -4.28 -14.50 30.32
C LEU A 193 -3.96 -13.57 29.15
N PHE A 194 -2.72 -13.09 29.07
CA PHE A 194 -2.23 -12.23 28.00
C PHE A 194 -2.26 -12.93 26.65
N GLU A 195 -1.89 -14.22 26.58
CA GLU A 195 -2.00 -15.03 25.36
C GLU A 195 -3.42 -15.06 24.78
N ARG A 196 -4.43 -15.09 25.65
CA ARG A 196 -5.86 -15.10 25.25
C ARG A 196 -6.42 -13.70 25.02
N ASN A 197 -5.92 -12.71 25.76
CA ASN A 197 -6.42 -11.34 25.78
C ASN A 197 -5.25 -10.33 25.72
N PRO A 198 -4.58 -10.17 24.57
CA PRO A 198 -3.42 -9.29 24.46
C PRO A 198 -3.78 -7.86 24.88
N GLY A 199 -3.05 -7.34 25.86
CA GLY A 199 -3.22 -5.99 26.38
C GLY A 199 -4.43 -5.77 27.29
N ASN A 200 -5.17 -6.83 27.66
CA ASN A 200 -6.39 -6.74 28.48
C ASN A 200 -6.46 -7.90 29.49
N VAL A 201 -5.59 -7.87 30.50
CA VAL A 201 -5.45 -8.89 31.55
C VAL A 201 -6.01 -8.44 32.90
N VAL A 202 -6.05 -7.13 33.16
CA VAL A 202 -6.61 -6.52 34.36
C VAL A 202 -7.71 -5.50 34.01
N CYS A 203 -8.74 -5.42 34.83
CA CYS A 203 -9.86 -4.49 34.63
C CYS A 203 -10.50 -4.07 35.96
N GLN A 204 -11.23 -2.96 35.97
CA GLN A 204 -12.11 -2.60 37.07
C GLN A 204 -13.52 -3.16 36.84
N ALA A 205 -14.32 -3.29 37.90
CA ALA A 205 -15.76 -3.48 37.76
C ALA A 205 -16.45 -2.12 37.58
N VAL A 206 -17.35 -2.02 36.61
CA VAL A 206 -18.07 -0.79 36.25
C VAL A 206 -19.55 -1.00 36.56
N GLY A 207 -20.06 -0.26 37.56
CA GLY A 207 -21.37 -0.58 38.15
C GLY A 207 -21.37 -2.03 38.68
N ASN A 208 -22.35 -2.83 38.26
CA ASN A 208 -22.39 -4.28 38.55
C ASN A 208 -21.83 -5.14 37.40
N HIS A 209 -21.03 -4.60 36.49
CA HIS A 209 -20.52 -5.34 35.33
C HIS A 209 -19.00 -5.48 35.36
N CYS A 210 -18.49 -6.56 34.76
CA CYS A 210 -17.06 -6.66 34.47
C CYS A 210 -16.66 -5.60 33.43
N GLY A 211 -15.69 -4.73 33.74
CA GLY A 211 -15.23 -3.70 32.79
C GLY A 211 -14.48 -4.25 31.57
N GLY A 212 -14.17 -5.54 31.52
CA GLY A 212 -13.51 -6.17 30.38
C GLY A 212 -14.42 -6.98 29.46
N CYS A 213 -15.46 -7.64 29.97
CA CYS A 213 -16.36 -8.48 29.16
C CYS A 213 -17.84 -8.22 29.39
N HIS A 214 -18.17 -7.20 30.21
CA HIS A 214 -19.52 -6.67 30.42
C HIS A 214 -20.55 -7.66 30.99
N ILE A 215 -20.12 -8.81 31.50
CA ILE A 215 -21.03 -9.72 32.21
C ILE A 215 -21.45 -9.11 33.54
N ASN A 216 -22.67 -9.40 33.98
CA ASN A 216 -23.17 -8.99 35.28
C ASN A 216 -22.46 -9.75 36.39
N LEU A 217 -22.07 -9.04 37.45
CA LEU A 217 -21.38 -9.54 38.63
C LEU A 217 -22.37 -9.63 39.78
N VAL A 218 -22.47 -10.82 40.38
CA VAL A 218 -23.33 -11.03 41.55
C VAL A 218 -22.83 -10.21 42.76
N ASN A 219 -23.74 -9.88 43.68
CA ASN A 219 -23.44 -9.07 44.87
C ASN A 219 -22.26 -9.60 45.69
N GLN A 220 -22.13 -10.93 45.79
CA GLN A 220 -20.99 -11.57 46.46
C GLN A 220 -19.65 -11.22 45.78
N LYS A 221 -19.59 -11.29 44.44
CA LYS A 221 -18.39 -10.93 43.67
C LYS A 221 -18.04 -9.46 43.83
N MET A 222 -19.05 -8.59 43.85
CA MET A 222 -18.86 -7.16 44.11
C MET A 222 -18.29 -6.89 45.51
N LEU A 223 -18.74 -7.65 46.52
CA LEU A 223 -18.18 -7.57 47.88
C LEU A 223 -16.72 -8.06 47.93
N GLU A 224 -16.41 -9.17 47.25
CA GLU A 224 -15.04 -9.68 47.12
C GLU A 224 -14.10 -8.63 46.50
N ILE A 225 -14.54 -7.95 45.42
CA ILE A 225 -13.78 -6.89 44.75
C ILE A 225 -13.59 -5.66 45.66
N ARG A 226 -14.58 -5.31 46.48
CA ARG A 226 -14.44 -4.20 47.46
C ARG A 226 -13.44 -4.54 48.56
N GLN A 227 -13.46 -5.78 49.05
CA GLN A 227 -12.62 -6.21 50.15
C GLN A 227 -11.16 -6.45 49.72
N MET A 228 -10.92 -6.92 48.49
CA MET A 228 -9.58 -7.26 47.95
C MET A 228 -8.70 -8.09 48.92
N LYS A 229 -9.30 -9.02 49.67
CA LYS A 229 -8.56 -9.93 50.56
C LYS A 229 -7.80 -11.01 49.80
N THR A 230 -8.20 -11.29 48.57
CA THR A 230 -7.60 -12.27 47.65
C THR A 230 -7.64 -11.71 46.23
N PHE A 231 -6.84 -12.25 45.32
CA PHE A 231 -6.99 -11.94 43.89
C PHE A 231 -8.38 -12.37 43.37
N VAL A 232 -9.23 -11.40 43.04
CA VAL A 232 -10.55 -11.66 42.47
C VAL A 232 -10.45 -11.64 40.95
N ARG A 233 -11.04 -12.64 40.28
CA ARG A 233 -11.06 -12.74 38.82
C ARG A 233 -12.49 -12.82 38.30
N CYS A 234 -12.69 -12.35 37.07
CA CYS A 234 -13.96 -12.50 36.37
C CYS A 234 -14.21 -13.97 35.97
N GLU A 235 -15.42 -14.48 36.16
CA GLU A 235 -15.78 -15.86 35.79
C GLU A 235 -15.88 -16.06 34.27
N GLY A 236 -16.23 -15.01 33.52
CA GLY A 236 -16.33 -15.07 32.06
C GLY A 236 -14.98 -14.90 31.34
N CYS A 237 -14.24 -13.81 31.65
CA CYS A 237 -13.00 -13.49 30.93
C CYS A 237 -11.71 -13.78 31.72
N LEU A 238 -11.82 -14.25 32.97
CA LEU A 238 -10.69 -14.62 33.85
C LEU A 238 -9.71 -13.49 34.21
N ARG A 239 -9.99 -12.24 33.79
CA ARG A 239 -9.18 -11.05 34.13
C ARG A 239 -9.17 -10.78 35.62
N PHE A 240 -8.07 -10.23 36.11
CA PHE A 240 -7.98 -9.75 37.49
C PHE A 240 -8.79 -8.46 37.65
N PHE A 241 -9.55 -8.38 38.74
CA PHE A 241 -10.14 -7.11 39.16
C PHE A 241 -9.10 -6.29 39.92
N THR A 242 -9.00 -5.00 39.59
CA THR A 242 -8.13 -4.04 40.30
C THR A 242 -8.91 -3.17 41.28
N GLY A 243 -10.24 -3.20 41.21
CA GLY A 243 -11.14 -2.46 42.08
C GLY A 243 -12.48 -2.19 41.41
N LEU A 244 -13.25 -1.29 42.01
CA LEU A 244 -14.42 -0.69 41.40
C LEU A 244 -14.00 0.58 40.66
N ALA A 245 -14.54 0.81 39.47
CA ALA A 245 -14.40 2.09 38.79
C ALA A 245 -15.23 3.14 39.55
N GLU A 246 -14.63 4.31 39.78
CA GLU A 246 -15.37 5.47 40.25
C GLU A 246 -16.31 5.93 39.11
N THR A 247 -17.61 6.03 39.41
CA THR A 247 -18.63 6.56 38.50
C THR A 247 -18.49 8.05 38.31
#